data_AF-E6MNN5-F1
#
_entry.id   AF-E6MNN5-F1
#
_cell.length_a   1.000
_cell.length_b   1.000
_cell.length_c   1.000
_cell.angle_alpha   90.00
_cell.angle_beta   90.00
_cell.angle_gamma   90.00
#
_symmetry.space_group_name_H-M   'P 1'
#
loop_
_entity.id
_entity.type
_entity.pdbx_description
1 polymer ?
#
loop_
_entity_poly.entity_id
_entity_poly.type
_entity_poly.pdbx_seq_one_letter_code
_entity_poly.pdbx_strand_id
1 'polypeptide(L)'
;MTIIFVFYAICMYFFIKKNNDSPTWLKFYALSPLVPTPLLQFISIFFLDAPTDSWKPFAAFLLVNSLPLFIFIGAFVACKCYRKGYKRCALVPPALFILLELSAFAFLFLV
;
A
#
# COMPACT_ATOMS: atom_id res chain seq x y z
N MET A 1 9.42 13.43 7.15
CA MET A 1 8.60 13.42 5.91
C MET A 1 9.44 13.32 4.64
N THR A 2 10.46 14.17 4.42
CA THR A 2 11.29 14.16 3.19
C THR A 2 12.01 12.83 2.91
N ILE A 3 12.56 12.17 3.93
CA ILE A 3 13.25 10.87 3.80
C ILE A 3 12.29 9.76 3.32
N ILE A 4 11.03 9.78 3.78
CA ILE A 4 10.01 8.79 3.43
C ILE A 4 9.59 8.95 1.96
N PHE A 5 9.41 10.18 1.49
CA PHE A 5 9.11 10.45 0.08
C PHE A 5 10.27 10.04 -0.85
N VAL A 6 11.51 10.32 -0.45
CA VAL A 6 12.70 9.88 -1.21
C VAL A 6 12.76 8.35 -1.28
N PHE A 7 12.49 7.67 -0.16
CA PHE A 7 12.42 6.21 -0.13
C PHE A 7 11.36 5.65 -1.08
N TYR A 8 10.14 6.21 -1.08
CA TYR A 8 9.08 5.79 -1.99
C TYR A 8 9.42 6.05 -3.47
N ALA A 9 10.05 7.19 -3.77
CA ALA A 9 10.52 7.48 -5.12
C ALA A 9 11.56 6.45 -5.60
N ILE A 10 12.49 6.07 -4.71
CA ILE A 10 13.48 5.02 -4.98
C ILE A 10 12.78 3.67 -5.22
N CYS A 11 11.83 3.28 -4.36
CA CYS A 11 11.05 2.05 -4.52
C CYS A 11 10.29 2.01 -5.84
N MET A 12 9.62 3.11 -6.21
CA MET A 12 8.92 3.25 -7.50
C MET A 12 9.89 3.13 -8.69
N TYR A 13 11.02 3.83 -8.64
CA TYR A 13 12.04 3.76 -9.69
C TYR A 13 12.52 2.32 -9.91
N PHE A 14 12.91 1.62 -8.84
CA PHE A 14 13.33 0.23 -8.92
C PHE A 14 12.22 -0.69 -9.39
N PHE A 15 10.98 -0.47 -8.95
CA PHE A 15 9.82 -1.25 -9.37
C PHE A 15 9.58 -1.13 -10.87
N ILE A 16 9.55 0.09 -11.41
CA ILE A 16 9.33 0.34 -12.84
C ILE A 16 10.47 -0.27 -13.66
N LYS A 17 11.72 -0.01 -13.26
CA LYS A 17 12.92 -0.51 -13.96
C LYS A 17 12.97 -2.04 -14.00
N LYS A 18 12.71 -2.71 -12.87
CA LYS A 18 12.80 -4.18 -12.75
C LYS A 18 11.64 -4.93 -13.38
N ASN A 19 10.52 -4.26 -13.63
CA ASN A 19 9.31 -4.85 -14.21
C ASN A 19 8.94 -4.21 -15.55
N ASN A 20 9.93 -3.71 -16.31
CA ASN A 20 9.69 -3.05 -17.60
C ASN A 20 8.88 -3.96 -18.55
N ASP A 21 9.23 -5.25 -18.59
CA ASP A 21 8.60 -6.29 -19.43
C ASP A 21 7.18 -6.68 -18.98
N SER A 22 6.75 -6.22 -17.79
CA SER A 22 5.39 -6.47 -17.31
C SER A 22 4.42 -5.47 -17.95
N PRO A 23 3.18 -5.88 -18.26
CA PRO A 23 2.23 -5.02 -18.93
C PRO A 23 1.91 -3.79 -18.08
N THR A 24 1.77 -2.64 -18.76
CA THR A 24 1.57 -1.33 -18.12
C THR A 24 0.35 -1.30 -17.21
N TRP A 25 -0.77 -1.92 -17.63
CA TRP A 25 -1.98 -2.02 -16.80
C TRP A 25 -1.73 -2.75 -15.48
N LEU A 26 -0.89 -3.79 -15.45
CA LEU A 26 -0.58 -4.55 -14.23
C LEU A 26 0.26 -3.70 -13.27
N LYS A 27 1.20 -2.91 -13.81
CA LYS A 27 2.01 -1.97 -13.00
C LYS A 27 1.11 -0.91 -12.36
N PHE A 28 0.16 -0.35 -13.11
CA PHE A 28 -0.81 0.60 -12.58
C PHE A 28 -1.73 -0.02 -11.55
N TYR A 29 -2.30 -1.20 -11.83
CA TYR A 29 -3.15 -1.90 -10.88
C TYR A 29 -2.41 -2.30 -9.60
N ALA A 30 -1.15 -2.71 -9.72
CA ALA A 30 -0.33 -3.07 -8.57
C ALA A 30 0.04 -1.88 -7.67
N LEU A 31 0.10 -0.67 -8.23
CA LEU A 31 0.41 0.56 -7.51
C LEU A 31 -0.83 1.36 -7.13
N SER A 32 -2.03 1.04 -7.64
CA SER A 32 -3.24 1.79 -7.33
C SER A 32 -3.59 1.86 -5.84
N PRO A 33 -3.26 0.87 -4.98
CA PRO A 33 -3.47 1.02 -3.55
C PRO A 33 -2.64 2.16 -2.94
N LEU A 34 -1.54 2.62 -3.57
CA LEU A 34 -0.78 3.77 -3.06
C LEU A 34 -1.53 5.11 -3.15
N VAL A 35 -2.60 5.19 -3.95
CA VAL A 35 -3.34 6.44 -4.18
C VAL A 35 -4.07 6.91 -2.92
N PRO A 36 -4.88 6.07 -2.24
CA PRO A 36 -5.53 6.47 -1.00
C PRO A 36 -4.62 6.50 0.23
N THR A 37 -3.45 5.85 0.19
CA THR A 37 -2.62 5.69 1.39
C THR A 37 -2.19 7.01 2.06
N PRO A 38 -1.86 8.11 1.35
CA PRO A 38 -1.57 9.40 1.98
C PRO A 38 -2.72 9.94 2.84
N LEU A 39 -3.97 9.71 2.43
CA LEU A 39 -5.14 10.12 3.21
C LEU A 39 -5.28 9.29 4.49
N LEU A 40 -5.07 7.97 4.41
CA LEU A 40 -5.05 7.11 5.59
C LEU A 40 -3.91 7.49 6.55
N GLN A 41 -2.73 7.79 6.03
CA GLN A 41 -1.60 8.27 6.83
C GLN A 41 -1.91 9.59 7.52
N PHE A 42 -2.51 10.55 6.81
CA PHE A 42 -2.99 11.81 7.40
C PHE A 42 -3.95 11.53 8.56
N ILE A 43 -4.99 10.72 8.35
CA ILE A 43 -5.96 10.38 9.40
C ILE A 43 -5.26 9.70 10.59
N SER A 44 -4.30 8.82 10.34
CA SER A 44 -3.56 8.15 11.42
C SER A 44 -2.78 9.14 12.29
N ILE A 45 -2.14 10.16 11.70
CA ILE A 45 -1.35 11.15 12.42
C ILE A 45 -2.26 12.07 13.26
N PHE A 46 -3.36 12.55 12.70
CA PHE A 46 -4.19 13.54 13.38
C PHE A 46 -5.19 12.94 14.39
N PHE A 47 -5.60 11.69 14.20
CA PHE A 47 -6.70 11.08 14.96
C PHE A 47 -6.29 9.87 15.82
N LEU A 48 -5.09 9.29 15.65
CA LEU A 48 -4.64 8.12 16.44
C LEU A 48 -3.51 8.43 17.44
N ASP A 49 -3.01 9.67 17.49
CA ASP A 49 -1.81 10.07 18.27
C ASP A 49 -2.04 10.31 19.79
N ALA A 50 -3.00 9.61 20.41
CA ALA A 50 -3.21 9.67 21.87
C ALA A 50 -2.71 8.37 22.56
N PRO A 51 -1.42 8.30 22.96
CA PRO A 51 -0.81 7.09 23.53
C PRO A 51 -1.13 6.86 25.02
N THR A 52 -1.96 7.69 25.66
CA THR A 52 -2.10 7.66 27.13
C THR A 52 -2.95 6.52 27.67
N ASP A 53 -3.86 5.93 26.88
CA ASP A 53 -4.87 5.02 27.44
C ASP A 53 -4.99 3.63 26.78
N SER A 54 -4.42 3.40 25.58
CA SER A 54 -4.42 2.06 24.96
C SER A 54 -3.37 1.82 23.87
N TRP A 55 -2.92 0.56 23.72
CA TRP A 55 -1.93 0.12 22.71
C TRP A 55 -2.52 -0.01 21.28
N LYS A 56 -3.83 -0.10 21.17
CA LYS A 56 -4.57 -0.28 19.91
C LYS A 56 -4.37 0.87 18.89
N PRO A 57 -4.54 2.16 19.26
CA PRO A 57 -4.32 3.27 18.33
C PRO A 57 -2.86 3.37 17.89
N PHE A 58 -1.91 3.06 18.78
CA PHE A 58 -0.49 3.00 18.42
C PHE A 58 -0.19 1.88 17.41
N ALA A 59 -0.76 0.69 17.60
CA ALA A 59 -0.63 -0.41 16.64
C ALA A 59 -1.26 -0.07 15.27
N ALA A 60 -2.43 0.58 15.28
CA ALA A 60 -3.09 1.05 14.06
C ALA A 60 -2.28 2.12 13.34
N PHE A 61 -1.68 3.07 14.07
CA PHE A 61 -0.77 4.07 13.53
C PHE A 61 0.44 3.43 12.82
N LEU A 62 1.11 2.47 13.46
CA LEU A 62 2.24 1.76 12.85
C LEU A 62 1.83 0.97 11.60
N LEU A 63 0.66 0.34 11.63
CA LEU A 63 0.14 -0.45 10.51
C LEU A 63 -0.18 0.44 9.30
N VAL A 64 -0.85 1.57 9.50
CA VAL A 64 -1.17 2.51 8.42
C VAL A 64 0.10 3.13 7.83
N ASN A 65 1.08 3.47 8.67
CA ASN A 65 2.33 4.07 8.20
C ASN A 65 3.27 3.07 7.50
N SER A 66 3.16 1.77 7.80
CA SER A 66 3.88 0.71 7.10
C SER A 66 3.17 0.20 5.83
N LEU A 67 1.90 0.57 5.62
CA LEU A 67 1.08 0.11 4.49
C LEU A 67 1.71 0.35 3.12
N PRO A 68 2.30 1.52 2.79
CA PRO A 68 2.95 1.73 1.48
C PRO A 68 4.05 0.72 1.19
N LEU A 69 4.82 0.33 2.20
CA LEU A 69 5.91 -0.63 2.04
C LEU A 69 5.37 -2.02 1.73
N PHE A 70 4.29 -2.43 2.39
CA PHE A 70 3.58 -3.68 2.07
C PHE A 70 2.95 -3.66 0.68
N ILE A 71 2.40 -2.52 0.25
CA ILE A 71 1.88 -2.35 -1.12
C ILE A 71 3.00 -2.51 -2.15
N PHE A 72 4.18 -1.90 -1.93
CA PHE A 72 5.33 -2.10 -2.81
C PHE A 72 5.75 -3.58 -2.90
N ILE A 73 5.85 -4.27 -1.76
CA ILE A 73 6.15 -5.72 -1.74
C ILE A 73 5.10 -6.50 -2.52
N GLY A 74 3.81 -6.21 -2.29
CA GLY A 74 2.69 -6.80 -3.02
C GLY A 74 2.78 -6.58 -4.52
N ALA A 75 3.16 -5.37 -4.95
CA ALA A 75 3.35 -5.03 -6.34
C ALA A 75 4.49 -5.84 -6.98
N PHE A 76 5.63 -5.97 -6.29
CA PHE A 76 6.73 -6.83 -6.76
C PHE A 76 6.31 -8.29 -6.88
N VAL A 77 5.53 -8.80 -5.92
CA VAL A 77 4.99 -10.16 -5.95
C VAL A 77 4.02 -10.33 -7.12
N ALA A 78 3.11 -9.38 -7.34
CA ALA A 78 2.17 -9.39 -8.47
C ALA A 78 2.90 -9.52 -9.82
N CYS A 79 3.89 -8.66 -10.07
CA CYS A 79 4.68 -8.70 -11.30
C CYS A 79 5.54 -9.97 -11.41
N LYS A 80 6.03 -10.52 -10.29
CA LYS A 80 6.77 -11.79 -10.26
C LYS A 80 5.85 -12.98 -10.59
N CYS A 81 4.64 -13.02 -10.03
CA CYS A 81 3.64 -14.04 -10.31
C CYS A 81 3.21 -14.01 -11.78
N TYR A 82 3.00 -12.80 -12.33
CA TYR A 82 2.65 -12.64 -13.74
C TYR A 82 3.74 -13.18 -14.67
N ARG A 83 5.02 -12.83 -14.40
CA ARG A 83 6.18 -13.34 -15.17
C ARG A 83 6.33 -14.86 -15.12
N LYS A 84 5.91 -15.49 -14.02
CA LYS A 84 5.89 -16.95 -13.88
C LYS A 84 4.68 -17.64 -14.53
N GLY A 85 3.81 -16.89 -15.22
CA GLY A 85 2.61 -17.42 -15.89
C GLY A 85 1.36 -17.50 -15.00
N TYR A 86 1.46 -17.18 -13.70
CA TYR A 86 0.32 -17.21 -12.77
C TYR A 86 -0.52 -15.92 -12.86
N LYS A 87 -1.17 -15.70 -14.01
CA LYS A 87 -1.89 -14.45 -14.33
C LYS A 87 -2.97 -14.10 -13.30
N ARG A 88 -3.74 -15.08 -12.81
CA ARG A 88 -4.79 -14.85 -11.80
C ARG A 88 -4.19 -14.49 -10.44
N CYS A 89 -3.12 -15.18 -10.02
CA CYS A 89 -2.45 -14.91 -8.75
C CYS A 89 -1.76 -13.54 -8.72
N ALA A 90 -1.39 -12.98 -9.89
CA ALA A 90 -0.83 -11.63 -9.97
C ALA A 90 -1.81 -10.54 -9.54
N LEU A 91 -3.12 -10.80 -9.63
CA LEU A 91 -4.16 -9.83 -9.26
C LEU A 91 -4.50 -9.86 -7.76
N VAL A 92 -4.15 -10.96 -7.07
CA VAL A 92 -4.55 -11.18 -5.68
C VAL A 92 -3.91 -10.16 -4.72
N PRO A 93 -2.58 -9.89 -4.76
CA PRO A 93 -1.99 -8.93 -3.83
C PRO A 93 -2.60 -7.53 -3.97
N PRO A 94 -2.70 -6.92 -5.17
CA PRO A 94 -3.29 -5.58 -5.29
C PRO A 94 -4.76 -5.55 -4.90
N ALA A 95 -5.55 -6.56 -5.27
CA ALA A 95 -6.96 -6.64 -4.90
C ALA A 95 -7.16 -6.68 -3.38
N LEU A 96 -6.31 -7.40 -2.66
CA LEU A 96 -6.36 -7.51 -1.21
C LEU A 96 -6.08 -6.18 -0.53
N PHE A 97 -5.08 -5.42 -1.02
CA PHE A 97 -4.80 -4.08 -0.49
C PHE A 97 -5.93 -3.09 -0.76
N ILE A 98 -6.51 -3.09 -1.97
CA ILE A 98 -7.67 -2.25 -2.29
C ILE A 98 -8.83 -2.58 -1.35
N LEU A 99 -9.12 -3.86 -1.12
CA LEU A 99 -10.20 -4.29 -0.22
C LEU A 99 -9.94 -3.84 1.22
N LEU A 100 -8.70 -3.95 1.69
CA LEU A 100 -8.31 -3.52 3.03
C LEU A 100 -8.48 -2.01 3.18
N GLU A 101 -8.03 -1.22 2.21
CA GLU A 101 -8.19 0.24 2.24
C GLU A 101 -9.66 0.65 2.15
N LEU A 102 -10.47 0.02 1.28
CA LEU A 102 -11.91 0.25 1.22
C LEU A 102 -12.61 -0.09 2.54
N SER A 103 -12.21 -1.18 3.20
CA SER A 103 -12.75 -1.55 4.51
C SER A 103 -12.38 -0.53 5.58
N ALA A 104 -11.17 0.02 5.54
CA ALA A 104 -10.73 1.07 6.45
C ALA A 104 -11.51 2.37 6.22
N PHE A 105 -11.72 2.78 4.96
CA PHE A 105 -12.57 3.93 4.65
C PHE A 105 -14.02 3.72 5.07
N ALA A 106 -14.60 2.56 4.76
CA ALA A 106 -15.97 2.25 5.16
C ALA A 106 -16.13 2.35 6.68
N PHE A 107 -15.17 1.82 7.45
CA PHE A 107 -15.16 1.97 8.90
C PHE A 107 -15.06 3.44 9.34
N LEU A 108 -14.22 4.25 8.70
CA LEU A 108 -14.06 5.67 9.02
C LEU A 108 -15.28 6.54 8.66
N PHE A 109 -16.08 6.17 7.66
CA PHE A 109 -17.26 6.92 7.23
C PHE A 109 -18.59 6.44 7.86
N LEU A 110 -18.64 5.20 8.38
CA LEU A 110 -19.83 4.62 9.02
C LEU A 110 -19.83 4.75 10.55
N VAL A 111 -18.71 5.16 11.14
CA VAL A 111 -18.56 5.50 12.56
C VAL A 111 -18.64 7.02 12.71
#